data_AF-A0A4V3QX15-F1
#
_entry.id   AF-A0A4V3QX15-F1
#
_cell.length_a   1.000
_cell.length_b   1.000
_cell.length_c   1.000
_cell.angle_alpha   90.00
_cell.angle_beta   90.00
_cell.angle_gamma   90.00
#
_symmetry.space_group_name_H-M   'P 1'
#
loop_
_entity.id
_entity.type
_entity.pdbx_description
1 polymer ?
#
loop_
_entity_poly.entity_id
_entity_poly.type
_entity_poly.pdbx_seq_one_letter_code
_entity_poly.pdbx_strand_id
1 'polypeptide(L)'
;MGWAMLLAIALGAGLLLWLTGFPRKLWTVAATALTLGAAGYAWQGSPGLAGHPVTSVKKTSEIDPEVIAIRDAMFGRFNFTWGSFMRADAMTRAGAPDTAVRAMILTTRQAGGDPGAWMWLGVKLAENDGNQVSPAAKFAFERALQLGPQHPGPPFFYGLALIREGRFAEARPLWAKAVALTPEKASYRPQLVVRLFLLDQFLAAKAAEEKAATPRP
;
A
#
# COMPACT_ATOMS: atom_id res chain seq x y z
N MET A 1 -15.72 22.24 17.22
CA MET A 1 -16.32 21.00 17.80
C MET A 1 -15.50 20.41 18.95
N GLY A 2 -14.15 20.41 18.90
CA GLY A 2 -13.31 19.76 19.93
C GLY A 2 -13.50 20.22 21.39
N TRP A 3 -13.64 21.53 21.64
CA TRP A 3 -13.84 22.06 23.01
C TRP A 3 -15.16 21.61 23.66
N ALA A 4 -16.24 21.52 22.87
CA ALA A 4 -17.52 21.03 23.37
C ALA A 4 -17.46 19.55 23.76
N MET A 5 -16.69 18.75 23.02
CA MET A 5 -16.50 17.32 23.29
C MET A 5 -15.63 17.08 24.54
N LEU A 6 -14.61 17.90 24.79
CA LEU A 6 -13.84 17.85 26.04
C LEU A 6 -14.70 18.18 27.26
N LEU A 7 -15.59 19.18 27.15
CA LEU A 7 -16.50 19.57 28.23
C LEU A 7 -17.52 18.45 28.52
N ALA A 8 -18.02 17.79 27.47
CA ALA A 8 -18.88 16.60 27.62
C ALA A 8 -18.16 15.43 28.31
N ILE A 9 -16.89 15.17 27.97
CA ILE A 9 -16.07 14.13 28.60
C ILE A 9 -15.82 14.44 30.08
N ALA A 10 -15.50 15.70 30.41
CA ALA A 10 -15.27 16.12 31.80
C ALA A 10 -16.53 15.98 32.67
N LEU A 11 -17.69 16.38 32.15
CA LEU A 11 -18.99 16.21 32.82
C LEU A 11 -19.36 14.73 32.96
N GLY A 12 -19.14 13.92 31.91
CA GLY A 12 -19.37 12.49 31.95
C GLY A 12 -18.50 11.77 32.97
N ALA A 13 -17.21 12.11 33.05
CA ALA A 13 -16.30 11.58 34.06
C ALA A 13 -16.73 11.97 35.49
N GLY A 14 -17.15 13.22 35.72
CA GLY A 14 -17.67 13.66 37.00
C GLY A 14 -18.95 12.92 37.43
N LEU A 15 -19.88 12.71 36.49
CA LEU A 15 -21.11 11.95 36.74
C LEU A 15 -20.80 10.48 37.07
N LEU A 16 -19.84 9.87 36.38
CA LEU A 16 -19.45 8.47 36.55
C LEU A 16 -18.76 8.25 37.91
N LEU A 17 -17.91 9.18 38.34
CA LEU A 17 -17.32 9.17 39.69
C LEU A 17 -18.37 9.33 40.79
N TRP A 18 -19.40 10.13 40.54
CA TRP A 18 -20.51 10.32 41.48
C TRP A 18 -21.40 9.08 41.58
N LEU A 19 -21.78 8.48 40.45
CA LEU A 19 -22.62 7.27 40.40
C LEU A 19 -21.93 6.03 40.99
N THR A 20 -20.61 5.92 40.86
CA THR A 20 -19.84 4.80 41.43
C THR A 20 -19.46 4.99 42.90
N GLY A 21 -19.86 6.09 43.54
CA GLY A 21 -19.56 6.36 44.94
C GLY A 21 -18.08 6.59 45.23
N PHE A 22 -17.32 7.04 44.23
CA PHE A 22 -15.86 7.17 44.32
C PHE A 22 -15.44 8.18 45.41
N PRO A 23 -14.45 7.86 46.27
CA PRO A 23 -14.11 8.67 47.43
C PRO A 23 -13.71 10.09 47.05
N ARG A 24 -14.38 11.09 47.64
CA ARG A 24 -14.20 12.53 47.34
C ARG A 24 -12.76 13.02 47.47
N LYS A 25 -11.95 12.38 48.32
CA LYS A 25 -10.52 12.72 48.48
C LYS A 25 -9.67 12.43 47.24
N LEU A 26 -10.10 11.53 46.36
CA LEU A 26 -9.40 11.17 45.13
C LEU A 26 -9.92 11.92 43.89
N TRP A 27 -10.93 12.77 44.04
CA TRP A 27 -11.47 13.56 42.92
C TRP A 27 -10.44 14.53 42.34
N THR A 28 -9.51 15.00 43.18
CA THR A 28 -8.41 15.86 42.75
C THR A 28 -7.45 15.14 41.78
N VAL A 29 -7.25 13.84 41.94
CA VAL A 29 -6.42 13.02 41.03
C VAL A 29 -7.10 12.90 39.67
N ALA A 30 -8.40 12.61 39.65
CA ALA A 30 -9.18 12.52 38.42
C ALA A 30 -9.26 13.88 37.70
N ALA A 31 -9.48 14.96 38.44
CA ALA A 31 -9.46 16.32 37.91
C ALA A 31 -8.08 16.67 37.31
N THR A 32 -6.99 16.30 37.98
CA THR A 32 -5.62 16.55 37.49
C THR A 32 -5.32 15.75 36.21
N ALA A 33 -5.76 14.50 36.13
CA ALA A 33 -5.59 13.70 34.92
C ALA A 33 -6.37 14.30 33.73
N LEU A 34 -7.60 14.78 33.98
CA LEU A 34 -8.42 15.45 32.97
C LEU A 34 -7.81 16.78 32.51
N THR A 35 -7.28 17.59 33.42
CA THR A 35 -6.64 18.86 33.06
C THR A 35 -5.34 18.65 32.29
N LEU A 36 -4.52 17.66 32.66
CA LEU A 36 -3.33 17.28 31.91
C LEU A 36 -3.68 16.76 30.50
N GLY A 37 -4.72 15.94 30.39
CA GLY A 37 -5.23 15.48 29.09
C GLY A 37 -5.74 16.63 28.22
N ALA A 38 -6.48 17.57 28.80
CA ALA A 38 -6.97 18.75 28.10
C ALA A 38 -5.83 19.70 27.67
N ALA A 39 -4.82 19.89 28.53
CA ALA A 39 -3.64 20.67 28.21
C ALA A 39 -2.81 20.03 27.09
N GLY A 40 -2.62 18.71 27.11
CA GLY A 40 -1.97 17.97 26.03
C GLY A 40 -2.73 18.09 24.70
N TYR A 41 -4.07 17.98 24.75
CA TYR A 41 -4.92 18.19 23.58
C TYR A 41 -4.87 19.64 23.06
N ALA A 42 -4.78 20.63 23.95
CA ALA A 42 -4.65 22.03 23.54
C ALA A 42 -3.28 22.32 22.90
N TRP A 43 -2.22 21.65 23.36
CA TRP A 43 -0.87 21.85 22.83
C TRP A 43 -0.64 21.12 21.50
N GLN A 44 -1.20 19.92 21.31
CA GLN A 44 -0.99 19.12 20.09
C GLN A 44 -2.18 19.11 19.12
N GLY A 45 -3.37 19.51 19.56
CA GLY A 45 -4.58 19.48 18.77
C GLY A 45 -4.71 20.68 17.83
N SER A 46 -5.20 20.45 16.63
CA SER A 46 -5.59 21.50 15.68
C SER A 46 -7.12 21.47 15.45
N PRO A 47 -7.93 21.94 16.42
CA PRO A 47 -9.39 21.76 16.45
C PRO A 47 -10.15 22.59 15.39
N GLY A 48 -9.44 23.46 14.66
CA GLY A 48 -9.96 24.30 13.58
C GLY A 48 -9.74 23.73 12.17
N LEU A 49 -9.03 22.61 12.02
CA LEU A 49 -8.92 21.97 10.72
C LEU A 49 -10.29 21.42 10.32
N ALA A 50 -10.77 21.79 9.13
CA ALA A 50 -11.96 21.21 8.57
C ALA A 50 -11.77 19.68 8.51
N GLY A 51 -12.68 18.94 9.12
CA GLY A 51 -12.72 17.49 8.93
C GLY A 51 -12.91 17.25 7.45
N HIS A 52 -11.89 16.74 6.77
CA HIS A 52 -12.04 16.24 5.41
C HIS A 52 -12.71 14.87 5.54
N PRO A 53 -14.01 14.73 5.22
CA PRO A 53 -14.55 13.38 5.05
C PRO A 53 -13.70 12.75 3.94
N VAL A 54 -12.93 11.72 4.30
CA VAL A 54 -12.30 10.86 3.31
C VAL A 54 -13.43 10.04 2.70
N THR A 55 -14.21 10.66 1.82
CA THR A 55 -14.90 9.91 0.79
C THR A 55 -13.79 9.31 -0.05
N SER A 56 -13.40 8.08 0.30
CA SER A 56 -12.66 7.25 -0.63
C SER A 56 -13.58 7.14 -1.84
N VAL A 57 -13.30 7.92 -2.89
CA VAL A 57 -13.62 7.47 -4.23
C VAL A 57 -12.76 6.23 -4.36
N LYS A 58 -13.30 5.09 -3.93
CA LYS A 58 -12.81 3.77 -4.28
C LYS A 58 -12.95 3.74 -5.78
N LYS A 59 -11.97 4.30 -6.47
CA LYS A 59 -11.71 4.02 -7.87
C LYS A 59 -11.58 2.51 -7.83
N THR A 60 -12.60 1.82 -8.30
CA THR A 60 -12.58 0.38 -8.50
C THR A 60 -11.23 0.11 -9.13
N SER A 61 -10.35 -0.54 -8.38
CA SER A 61 -9.03 -0.89 -8.88
C SER A 61 -9.34 -1.90 -9.98
N GLU A 62 -9.52 -1.41 -11.20
CA GLU A 62 -9.60 -2.22 -12.40
C GLU A 62 -8.22 -2.84 -12.50
N ILE A 63 -8.08 -4.01 -11.88
CA ILE A 63 -6.91 -4.84 -12.09
C ILE A 63 -6.94 -5.17 -13.57
N ASP A 64 -6.07 -4.50 -14.32
CA ASP A 64 -5.92 -4.67 -15.76
C ASP A 64 -5.89 -6.19 -16.09
N PRO A 65 -6.89 -6.69 -16.86
CA PRO A 65 -6.95 -8.10 -17.23
C PRO A 65 -5.66 -8.61 -17.87
N GLU A 66 -4.93 -7.74 -18.57
CA GLU A 66 -3.64 -8.09 -19.16
C GLU A 66 -2.58 -8.36 -18.10
N VAL A 67 -2.56 -7.57 -17.02
CA VAL A 67 -1.66 -7.77 -15.88
C VAL A 67 -1.93 -9.10 -15.18
N ILE A 68 -3.20 -9.50 -15.06
CA ILE A 68 -3.59 -10.83 -14.54
C ILE A 68 -3.08 -11.92 -15.48
N ALA A 69 -3.27 -11.77 -16.79
CA ALA A 69 -2.80 -12.75 -17.78
C ALA A 69 -1.28 -12.92 -17.75
N ILE A 70 -0.52 -11.83 -17.63
CA ILE A 70 0.94 -11.86 -17.50
C ILE A 70 1.35 -12.59 -16.22
N ARG A 71 0.71 -12.29 -15.09
CA ARG A 71 0.97 -12.99 -13.81
C ARG A 71 0.75 -14.48 -13.95
N ASP A 72 -0.39 -14.87 -14.50
CA ASP A 72 -0.78 -16.27 -14.65
C ASP A 72 0.16 -17.01 -15.62
N ALA A 73 0.68 -16.33 -16.64
CA ALA A 73 1.68 -16.89 -17.54
C ALA A 73 3.06 -17.03 -16.88
N MET A 74 3.41 -16.14 -15.94
CA MET A 74 4.67 -16.20 -15.19
C MET A 74 4.66 -17.26 -14.08
N PHE A 75 3.56 -17.39 -13.34
CA PHE A 75 3.48 -18.24 -12.15
C PHE A 75 2.67 -19.53 -12.36
N GLY A 76 2.08 -19.71 -13.54
CA GLY A 76 1.17 -20.79 -13.83
C GLY A 76 -0.21 -20.61 -13.19
N ARG A 77 -1.15 -21.43 -13.64
CA ARG A 77 -2.54 -21.47 -13.14
C ARG A 77 -2.78 -22.73 -12.33
N PHE A 78 -3.85 -22.70 -11.53
CA PHE A 78 -4.37 -23.86 -10.79
C PHE A 78 -3.41 -24.47 -9.76
N ASN A 79 -2.42 -23.71 -9.30
CA ASN A 79 -1.60 -24.06 -8.13
C ASN A 79 -2.11 -23.33 -6.87
N PHE A 80 -1.57 -23.71 -5.71
CA PHE A 80 -1.94 -23.16 -4.41
C PHE A 80 -1.84 -21.63 -4.37
N THR A 81 -0.73 -21.09 -4.87
CA THR A 81 -0.44 -19.65 -4.83
C THR A 81 -1.34 -18.88 -5.79
N TRP A 82 -1.64 -19.43 -6.96
CA TRP A 82 -2.61 -18.87 -7.91
C TRP A 82 -4.02 -18.75 -7.29
N GLY A 83 -4.49 -19.77 -6.58
CA GLY A 83 -5.76 -19.71 -5.85
C GLY A 83 -5.77 -18.60 -4.79
N SER A 84 -4.63 -18.38 -4.13
CA SER A 84 -4.46 -17.27 -3.19
C SER A 84 -4.50 -15.91 -3.88
N PHE A 85 -3.89 -15.76 -5.06
CA PHE A 85 -3.95 -14.52 -5.84
C PHE A 85 -5.39 -14.14 -6.20
N MET A 86 -6.15 -15.10 -6.74
CA MET A 86 -7.54 -14.88 -7.14
C MET A 86 -8.42 -14.46 -5.96
N ARG A 87 -8.22 -15.09 -4.80
CA ARG A 87 -8.92 -14.74 -3.56
C ARG A 87 -8.57 -13.32 -3.11
N ALA A 88 -7.29 -12.97 -3.07
CA ALA A 88 -6.85 -11.64 -2.65
C ALA A 88 -7.36 -10.56 -3.62
N ASP A 89 -7.35 -10.80 -4.92
CA ASP A 89 -7.88 -9.88 -5.92
C ASP A 89 -9.39 -9.69 -5.80
N ALA A 90 -10.12 -10.77 -5.52
CA ALA A 90 -11.55 -10.69 -5.25
C ALA A 90 -11.84 -9.82 -4.00
N MET A 91 -11.02 -9.93 -2.95
CA MET A 91 -11.13 -9.08 -1.76
C MET A 91 -10.83 -7.61 -2.06
N THR A 92 -9.79 -7.30 -2.84
CA THR A 92 -9.53 -5.92 -3.30
C THR A 92 -10.73 -5.39 -4.09
N ARG A 93 -11.28 -6.16 -5.04
CA ARG A 93 -12.45 -5.74 -5.84
C ARG A 93 -13.71 -5.55 -5.00
N ALA A 94 -13.90 -6.36 -3.97
CA ALA A 94 -14.97 -6.20 -2.99
C ALA A 94 -14.77 -4.98 -2.06
N GLY A 95 -13.66 -4.26 -2.20
CA GLY A 95 -13.35 -3.08 -1.39
C GLY A 95 -12.83 -3.43 0.01
N ALA A 96 -12.25 -4.60 0.20
CA ALA A 96 -11.63 -5.04 1.45
C ALA A 96 -10.11 -5.29 1.26
N PRO A 97 -9.32 -4.26 0.91
CA PRO A 97 -7.89 -4.42 0.63
C PRO A 97 -7.08 -4.85 1.86
N ASP A 98 -7.51 -4.45 3.06
CA ASP A 98 -6.94 -4.88 4.33
C ASP A 98 -7.08 -6.40 4.54
N THR A 99 -8.25 -6.93 4.16
CA THR A 99 -8.54 -8.36 4.20
C THR A 99 -7.73 -9.11 3.15
N ALA A 100 -7.52 -8.52 1.97
CA ALA A 100 -6.64 -9.06 0.94
C ALA A 100 -5.19 -9.18 1.43
N VAL A 101 -4.68 -8.17 2.14
CA VAL A 101 -3.35 -8.20 2.76
C VAL A 101 -3.27 -9.31 3.80
N ARG A 102 -4.22 -9.41 4.73
CA ARG A 102 -4.25 -10.48 5.76
C ARG A 102 -4.30 -11.87 5.12
N ALA A 103 -5.09 -12.03 4.07
CA ALA A 103 -5.17 -13.26 3.31
C ALA A 103 -3.83 -13.64 2.68
N MET A 104 -3.10 -12.67 2.11
CA MET A 104 -1.77 -12.89 1.53
C MET A 104 -0.69 -13.13 2.59
N ILE A 105 -0.77 -12.52 3.78
CA ILE A 105 0.11 -12.84 4.91
C ILE A 105 -0.05 -14.31 5.32
N LEU A 106 -1.27 -14.84 5.32
CA LEU A 106 -1.48 -16.27 5.56
C LEU A 106 -0.85 -17.12 4.45
N THR A 107 -1.00 -16.71 3.19
CA THR A 107 -0.39 -17.39 2.05
C THR A 107 1.14 -17.41 2.15
N THR A 108 1.80 -16.32 2.57
CA THR A 108 3.26 -16.32 2.77
C THR A 108 3.70 -17.18 3.95
N ARG A 109 2.84 -17.44 4.93
CA ARG A 109 3.13 -18.43 5.99
C ARG A 109 3.03 -19.87 5.46
N GLN A 110 2.09 -20.13 4.58
CA GLN A 110 1.84 -21.46 4.01
C GLN A 110 2.83 -21.80 2.87
N ALA A 111 3.23 -20.81 2.08
CA ALA A 111 4.15 -20.93 0.95
C ALA A 111 5.32 -19.95 1.08
N GLY A 112 6.03 -19.98 2.21
CA GLY A 112 7.07 -18.98 2.53
C GLY A 112 8.28 -18.98 1.62
N GLY A 113 8.51 -20.05 0.86
CA GLY A 113 9.55 -20.14 -0.16
C GLY A 113 9.10 -19.75 -1.57
N ASP A 114 7.80 -19.49 -1.79
CA ASP A 114 7.28 -19.14 -3.11
C ASP A 114 7.45 -17.63 -3.36
N PRO A 115 8.24 -17.22 -4.38
CA PRO A 115 8.41 -15.80 -4.72
C PRO A 115 7.09 -15.13 -5.12
N GLY A 116 6.15 -15.87 -5.70
CA GLY A 116 4.83 -15.36 -6.10
C GLY A 116 3.99 -14.94 -4.89
N ALA A 117 4.03 -15.70 -3.80
CA ALA A 117 3.30 -15.37 -2.57
C ALA A 117 3.76 -14.01 -1.99
N TRP A 118 5.08 -13.81 -1.91
CA TRP A 118 5.66 -12.57 -1.41
C TRP A 118 5.46 -11.40 -2.38
N MET A 119 5.58 -11.65 -3.69
CA MET A 119 5.34 -10.64 -4.72
C MET A 119 3.90 -10.12 -4.62
N TRP A 120 2.91 -11.02 -4.55
CA TRP A 120 1.52 -10.61 -4.53
C TRP A 120 1.11 -9.99 -3.18
N LEU A 121 1.77 -10.36 -2.08
CA LEU A 121 1.66 -9.62 -0.82
C LEU A 121 2.12 -8.17 -0.99
N GLY A 122 3.26 -7.94 -1.66
CA GLY A 122 3.75 -6.60 -1.99
C GLY A 122 2.74 -5.79 -2.81
N VAL A 123 2.13 -6.41 -3.83
CA VAL A 123 1.06 -5.78 -4.63
C VAL A 123 -0.15 -5.41 -3.76
N LYS A 124 -0.65 -6.34 -2.92
CA LYS A 124 -1.82 -6.07 -2.07
C LYS A 124 -1.53 -5.00 -1.01
N LEU A 125 -0.31 -4.96 -0.46
CA LEU A 125 0.11 -3.89 0.47
C LEU A 125 0.13 -2.53 -0.24
N ALA A 126 0.70 -2.45 -1.44
CA ALA A 126 0.72 -1.21 -2.19
C ALA A 126 -0.71 -0.73 -2.55
N GLU A 127 -1.60 -1.64 -2.96
CA GLU A 127 -3.01 -1.33 -3.21
C GLU A 127 -3.73 -0.83 -1.95
N ASN A 128 -3.49 -1.48 -0.80
CA ASN A 128 -4.05 -1.08 0.49
C ASN A 128 -3.58 0.32 0.90
N ASP A 129 -2.34 0.67 0.56
CA ASP A 129 -1.70 1.94 0.91
C ASP A 129 -1.91 3.03 -0.18
N GLY A 130 -2.93 2.86 -1.03
CA GLY A 130 -3.31 3.86 -2.04
C GLY A 130 -2.41 3.90 -3.27
N ASN A 131 -1.90 2.74 -3.71
CA ASN A 131 -0.91 2.56 -4.78
C ASN A 131 0.47 3.16 -4.47
N GLN A 132 0.84 3.23 -3.20
CA GLN A 132 2.17 3.64 -2.76
C GLN A 132 2.98 2.42 -2.31
N VAL A 133 4.26 2.36 -2.67
CA VAL A 133 5.15 1.31 -2.17
C VAL A 133 5.62 1.69 -0.76
N SER A 134 4.81 1.31 0.24
CA SER A 134 5.18 1.45 1.65
C SER A 134 6.39 0.58 2.03
N PRO A 135 7.05 0.82 3.18
CA PRO A 135 8.15 -0.03 3.64
C PRO A 135 7.79 -1.51 3.73
N ALA A 136 6.56 -1.84 4.11
CA ALA A 136 6.07 -3.22 4.15
C ALA A 136 5.92 -3.81 2.74
N ALA A 137 5.36 -3.05 1.79
CA ALA A 137 5.25 -3.48 0.40
C ALA A 137 6.65 -3.71 -0.22
N LYS A 138 7.57 -2.76 0.00
CA LYS A 138 8.97 -2.86 -0.43
C LYS A 138 9.64 -4.11 0.13
N PHE A 139 9.50 -4.37 1.43
CA PHE A 139 10.04 -5.58 2.06
C PHE A 139 9.50 -6.86 1.40
N ALA A 140 8.20 -6.93 1.13
CA ALA A 140 7.60 -8.09 0.48
C ALA A 140 8.13 -8.29 -0.95
N PHE A 141 8.30 -7.22 -1.73
CA PHE A 141 8.92 -7.28 -3.06
C PHE A 141 10.39 -7.70 -3.00
N GLU A 142 11.17 -7.15 -2.07
CA GLU A 142 12.57 -7.53 -1.88
C GLU A 142 12.69 -9.01 -1.49
N ARG A 143 11.79 -9.51 -0.64
CA ARG A 143 11.73 -10.92 -0.30
C ARG A 143 11.39 -11.79 -1.50
N ALA A 144 10.46 -11.36 -2.35
CA ALA A 144 10.13 -12.05 -3.59
C ALA A 144 11.33 -12.10 -4.56
N LEU A 145 12.07 -10.99 -4.68
CA LEU A 145 13.30 -10.92 -5.48
C LEU A 145 14.40 -11.85 -4.96
N GLN A 146 14.53 -12.00 -3.63
CA GLN A 146 15.47 -12.92 -3.01
C GLN A 146 15.10 -14.39 -3.24
N LEU A 147 13.82 -14.73 -3.17
CA LEU A 147 13.33 -16.09 -3.34
C LEU A 147 13.31 -16.54 -4.82
N GLY A 148 13.11 -15.59 -5.74
CA GLY A 148 13.06 -15.84 -7.18
C GLY A 148 14.07 -14.99 -7.96
N PRO A 149 15.39 -15.15 -7.75
CA PRO A 149 16.39 -14.27 -8.36
C PRO A 149 16.43 -14.36 -9.89
N GLN A 150 16.03 -15.51 -10.44
CA GLN A 150 15.94 -15.78 -11.88
C GLN A 150 14.50 -15.69 -12.42
N HIS A 151 13.52 -15.35 -11.57
CA HIS A 151 12.12 -15.31 -11.96
C HIS A 151 11.74 -13.92 -12.48
N PRO A 152 11.07 -13.78 -13.64
CA PRO A 152 10.74 -12.46 -14.21
C PRO A 152 9.61 -11.74 -13.48
N GLY A 153 8.76 -12.46 -12.74
CA GLY A 153 7.61 -11.91 -12.00
C GLY A 153 7.94 -10.85 -10.96
N PRO A 154 8.71 -11.16 -9.90
CA PRO A 154 9.02 -10.20 -8.84
C PRO A 154 9.53 -8.83 -9.32
N PRO A 155 10.52 -8.73 -10.24
CA PRO A 155 10.96 -7.43 -10.73
C PRO A 155 9.89 -6.73 -11.59
N PHE A 156 9.10 -7.46 -12.39
CA PHE A 156 8.03 -6.86 -13.18
C PHE A 156 6.96 -6.20 -12.31
N PHE A 157 6.43 -6.94 -11.32
CA PHE A 157 5.35 -6.44 -10.46
C PHE A 157 5.80 -5.38 -9.47
N TYR A 158 7.05 -5.43 -9.00
CA TYR A 158 7.60 -4.34 -8.21
C TYR A 158 7.75 -3.06 -9.04
N GLY A 159 8.30 -3.17 -10.26
CA GLY A 159 8.35 -2.04 -11.19
C GLY A 159 6.98 -1.47 -11.52
N LEU A 160 5.96 -2.32 -11.68
CA LEU A 160 4.58 -1.88 -11.92
C LEU A 160 4.01 -1.11 -10.72
N ALA A 161 4.29 -1.54 -9.49
CA ALA A 161 3.87 -0.81 -8.29
C ALA A 161 4.54 0.57 -8.21
N LEU A 162 5.84 0.66 -8.51
CA LEU A 162 6.56 1.93 -8.57
C LEU A 162 6.03 2.87 -9.66
N ILE A 163 5.66 2.35 -10.83
CA ILE A 163 5.04 3.13 -11.90
C ILE A 163 3.69 3.70 -11.47
N ARG A 164 2.88 2.91 -10.75
CA ARG A 164 1.59 3.40 -10.20
C ARG A 164 1.79 4.49 -9.14
N GLU A 165 2.89 4.44 -8.41
CA GLU A 165 3.31 5.50 -7.47
C GLU A 165 3.92 6.73 -8.20
N GLY A 166 4.23 6.63 -9.50
CA GLY A 166 4.87 7.69 -10.28
C GLY A 166 6.40 7.68 -10.24
N ARG A 167 7.02 6.64 -9.67
CA ARG A 167 8.47 6.46 -9.53
C ARG A 167 9.06 5.74 -10.75
N PHE A 168 8.91 6.35 -11.92
CA PHE A 168 9.27 5.76 -13.22
C PHE A 168 10.76 5.42 -13.35
N ALA A 169 11.65 6.30 -12.88
CA ALA A 169 13.10 6.09 -12.97
C ALA A 169 13.57 4.86 -12.17
N GLU A 170 12.95 4.62 -11.00
CA GLU A 170 13.26 3.46 -10.16
C GLU A 170 12.65 2.16 -10.70
N ALA A 171 11.52 2.25 -11.39
CA ALA A 171 10.88 1.09 -12.01
C ALA A 171 11.66 0.56 -13.22
N ARG A 172 12.29 1.44 -14.00
CA ARG A 172 13.01 1.11 -15.23
C ARG A 172 14.02 -0.04 -15.09
N PRO A 173 14.98 -0.02 -14.14
CA PRO A 173 15.93 -1.12 -14.00
C PRO A 173 15.26 -2.45 -13.62
N LEU A 174 14.13 -2.42 -12.89
CA LEU A 174 13.38 -3.62 -12.56
C LEU A 174 12.69 -4.21 -13.80
N TRP A 175 12.07 -3.39 -14.63
CA TRP A 175 11.47 -3.85 -15.89
C TRP A 175 12.51 -4.34 -16.89
N ALA A 176 13.67 -3.69 -16.98
CA ALA A 176 14.81 -4.19 -17.76
C ALA A 176 15.25 -5.58 -17.27
N LYS A 177 15.35 -5.79 -15.95
CA LYS A 177 15.65 -7.11 -15.37
C LYS A 177 14.56 -8.13 -15.69
N ALA A 178 13.29 -7.76 -15.60
CA ALA A 178 12.19 -8.67 -15.93
C ALA A 178 12.22 -9.14 -17.40
N VAL A 179 12.49 -8.23 -18.34
CA VAL A 179 12.68 -8.57 -19.76
C VAL A 179 13.87 -9.51 -19.96
N ALA A 180 15.01 -9.22 -19.30
CA ALA A 180 16.21 -10.05 -19.40
C ALA A 180 16.00 -11.47 -18.85
N LEU A 181 15.25 -11.62 -17.76
CA LEU A 181 14.94 -12.91 -17.14
C LEU A 181 13.83 -13.70 -17.86
N THR A 182 13.06 -13.05 -18.72
CA THR A 182 11.95 -13.72 -19.41
C THR A 182 12.50 -14.62 -20.52
N PRO A 183 12.10 -15.90 -20.63
CA PRO A 183 12.52 -16.75 -21.74
C PRO A 183 12.13 -16.18 -23.10
N GLU A 184 12.98 -16.33 -24.12
CA GLU A 184 12.76 -15.75 -25.44
C GLU A 184 11.43 -16.17 -26.08
N LYS A 185 11.04 -17.44 -25.90
CA LYS A 185 9.80 -18.03 -26.43
C LYS A 185 8.57 -17.81 -25.53
N ALA A 186 8.69 -17.07 -24.43
CA ALA A 186 7.56 -16.83 -23.55
C ALA A 186 6.50 -15.97 -24.25
N SER A 187 5.23 -16.42 -24.23
CA SER A 187 4.12 -15.74 -24.90
C SER A 187 3.89 -14.30 -24.44
N TYR A 188 4.27 -13.99 -23.19
CA TYR A 188 4.16 -12.67 -22.59
C TYR A 188 5.40 -11.79 -22.77
N ARG A 189 6.50 -12.30 -23.34
CA ARG A 189 7.74 -11.50 -23.55
C ARG A 189 7.50 -10.25 -24.39
N PRO A 190 6.78 -10.29 -25.53
CA PRO A 190 6.56 -9.10 -26.35
C PRO A 190 5.90 -7.97 -25.55
N GLN A 191 4.93 -8.32 -24.71
CA GLN A 191 4.20 -7.38 -23.84
C GLN A 191 5.11 -6.68 -22.82
N LEU A 192 6.12 -7.37 -22.28
CA LEU A 192 7.11 -6.78 -21.37
C LEU A 192 8.08 -5.86 -22.12
N VAL A 193 8.53 -6.26 -23.30
CA VAL A 193 9.45 -5.46 -24.14
C VAL A 193 8.79 -4.14 -24.55
N VAL A 194 7.53 -4.19 -25.02
CA VAL A 194 6.78 -2.99 -25.39
C VAL A 194 6.62 -2.05 -24.19
N ARG A 195 6.26 -2.59 -23.02
CA ARG A 195 6.11 -1.79 -21.79
C ARG A 195 7.42 -1.10 -21.38
N LEU A 196 8.55 -1.81 -21.43
CA LEU A 196 9.86 -1.22 -21.16
C LEU A 196 10.22 -0.14 -22.18
N PHE A 197 9.97 -0.39 -23.47
CA PHE A 197 10.19 0.59 -24.52
C PHE A 197 9.39 1.88 -24.28
N LEU A 198 8.10 1.75 -23.96
CA LEU A 198 7.24 2.90 -23.66
C LEU A 198 7.72 3.67 -22.43
N LEU A 199 8.19 2.98 -21.40
CA LEU A 199 8.78 3.60 -20.21
C LEU A 199 10.06 4.38 -20.55
N ASP A 200 10.95 3.80 -21.36
CA ASP A 200 12.17 4.46 -21.80
C ASP A 200 11.86 5.73 -22.62
N GLN A 201 10.85 5.68 -23.51
CA GLN A 201 10.39 6.86 -24.27
C GLN A 201 9.80 7.95 -23.36
N PHE A 202 8.98 7.55 -22.37
CA PHE A 202 8.40 8.48 -21.41
C PHE A 202 9.47 9.21 -20.60
N LEU A 203 10.48 8.48 -20.11
CA LEU A 203 11.60 9.05 -19.37
C LEU A 203 12.44 10.00 -20.23
N ALA A 204 12.70 9.63 -21.49
CA ALA A 204 13.42 10.48 -22.43
C ALA A 204 12.68 11.79 -22.71
N ALA A 205 11.36 11.73 -22.90
CA ALA A 205 10.52 12.91 -23.10
C ALA A 205 10.56 13.83 -21.86
N LYS A 206 10.42 13.27 -20.65
CA LYS A 206 10.51 14.03 -19.39
C LYS A 206 11.85 14.75 -19.23
N ALA A 207 12.95 14.07 -19.51
CA ALA A 207 14.28 14.67 -19.44
C ALA A 207 14.47 15.81 -20.47
N ALA A 208 13.87 15.68 -21.67
CA ALA A 208 13.91 16.74 -22.67
C ALA A 208 13.09 17.96 -22.26
N GLU A 209 11.90 17.76 -21.67
CA GLU A 209 11.06 18.83 -21.11
C GLU A 209 11.77 19.59 -20.00
N GLU A 210 12.39 18.88 -19.04
CA GLU A 210 13.15 19.49 -17.93
C GLU A 210 14.33 20.34 -18.43
N LYS A 211 15.04 19.84 -19.45
CA LYS A 211 16.15 20.57 -20.08
C LYS A 211 15.68 21.82 -20.82
N ALA A 212 14.51 21.79 -21.45
CA ALA A 212 13.93 22.94 -22.14
C ALA A 212 13.38 23.99 -21.16
N ALA A 213 12.92 23.58 -19.98
CA ALA A 213 12.37 24.46 -18.94
C ALA A 213 13.45 25.19 -18.11
N THR A 214 14.72 24.76 -18.18
CA THR A 214 15.82 25.42 -17.46
C THR A 214 16.45 26.50 -18.37
N PRO A 215 16.33 27.81 -18.05
CA PRO A 215 16.89 28.86 -18.90
C PRO A 215 18.42 28.78 -18.91
N ARG A 216 19.03 28.96 -20.09
CA ARG A 216 20.49 29.12 -20.19
C ARG A 216 20.91 30.42 -19.49
N PRO A 217 22.07 30.42 -18.80
CA PRO A 217 22.61 31.61 -18.14
C PRO A 217 22.93 32.73 -19.14
#